data_AF-A0A7C1BAF4-F1
#
_entry.id   AF-A0A7C1BAF4-F1
#
_cell.length_a   1.000
_cell.length_b   1.000
_cell.length_c   1.000
_cell.angle_alpha   90.00
_cell.angle_beta   90.00
_cell.angle_gamma   90.00
#
_symmetry.space_group_name_H-M   'P 1'
#
loop_
_entity.id
_entity.type
_entity.pdbx_description
1 polymer ?
#
loop_
_entity_poly.entity_id
_entity_poly.type
_entity_poly.pdbx_seq_one_letter_code
_entity_poly.pdbx_strand_id
1 'polypeptide(L)'
;MKRETAWRVFAGEYTDSTLEIKGDGEFTPTYIVTPLGAKINRLYIVGVLTDVENIVEGGDFVRAHLSDPTGVFTLYSGQYQQEVTEKLSNIDVPSFVAVIGKTRTFTPEDSGTLYVSVRPEIVVEVNAKIRDEWILETARHTKDRIEALVEATKMNQPSVQELEKLGYSRSLSQGIIAALQHYPKVSVERYIEMIQDALTYILPRREFDLEETYEKELKIEETKESTETSEEIEDKILAIIQEGGEEGVLWETIIEKCERTGITSDMVEEAINSLMNKGLVFEPILGKLRAT
;
A
#
# COMPACT_ATOMS: atom_id res chain seq x y z
N MET A 1 -31.41 -8.93 -5.03
CA MET A 1 -29.98 -8.73 -5.35
C MET A 1 -29.26 -8.33 -4.06
N LYS A 2 -28.26 -9.09 -3.61
CA LYS A 2 -27.49 -8.76 -2.39
C LYS A 2 -26.71 -7.48 -2.67
N ARG A 3 -26.82 -6.46 -1.80
CA ARG A 3 -26.03 -5.22 -1.95
C ARG A 3 -24.55 -5.57 -1.80
N GLU A 4 -23.73 -5.17 -2.75
CA GLU A 4 -22.28 -5.32 -2.66
C GLU A 4 -21.71 -4.33 -1.64
N THR A 5 -20.66 -4.76 -0.95
CA THR A 5 -19.96 -3.97 0.06
C THR A 5 -19.30 -2.76 -0.59
N ALA A 6 -19.45 -1.59 0.02
CA ALA A 6 -18.78 -0.39 -0.42
C ALA A 6 -17.27 -0.48 -0.13
N TRP A 7 -16.45 -0.23 -1.14
CA TRP A 7 -15.00 -0.25 -1.02
C TRP A 7 -14.49 1.00 -0.32
N ARG A 8 -13.44 0.83 0.51
CA ARG A 8 -12.60 1.91 1.01
C ARG A 8 -11.34 1.97 0.17
N VAL A 9 -11.16 3.08 -0.53
CA VAL A 9 -10.05 3.33 -1.45
C VAL A 9 -9.69 4.80 -1.31
N PHE A 10 -8.40 5.10 -1.34
CA PHE A 10 -7.87 6.46 -1.33
C PHE A 10 -8.10 7.16 -2.67
N ALA A 11 -8.23 8.48 -2.68
CA ALA A 11 -8.47 9.28 -3.87
C ALA A 11 -7.38 9.09 -4.93
N GLY A 12 -6.12 8.98 -4.50
CA GLY A 12 -4.98 8.72 -5.37
C GLY A 12 -5.13 7.42 -6.17
N GLU A 13 -5.40 6.30 -5.47
CA GLU A 13 -5.63 5.01 -6.12
C GLU A 13 -6.88 5.01 -7.01
N TYR A 14 -7.97 5.64 -6.56
CA TYR A 14 -9.19 5.68 -7.35
C TYR A 14 -8.98 6.45 -8.66
N THR A 15 -8.33 7.61 -8.60
CA THR A 15 -8.10 8.49 -9.76
C THR A 15 -7.16 7.87 -10.79
N ASP A 16 -6.22 7.01 -10.36
CA ASP A 16 -5.34 6.26 -11.27
C ASP A 16 -6.08 5.18 -12.10
N SER A 17 -7.38 4.94 -11.84
CA SER A 17 -8.14 3.88 -12.50
C SER A 17 -8.50 4.22 -13.95
N THR A 18 -8.20 3.31 -14.86
CA THR A 18 -8.53 3.42 -16.30
C THR A 18 -9.28 2.20 -16.84
N LEU A 19 -9.52 1.18 -16.02
CA LEU A 19 -10.28 -0.02 -16.40
C LEU A 19 -11.74 0.08 -15.93
N GLU A 20 -12.65 0.08 -16.91
CA GLU A 20 -14.08 -0.08 -16.70
C GLU A 20 -14.54 -1.46 -17.18
N ILE A 21 -15.24 -2.20 -16.31
CA ILE A 21 -15.88 -3.48 -16.65
C ILE A 21 -17.39 -3.26 -16.67
N LYS A 22 -17.99 -3.35 -17.86
CA LYS A 22 -19.45 -3.36 -18.05
C LYS A 22 -19.91 -4.80 -18.25
N GLY A 23 -20.93 -5.23 -17.53
CA GLY A 23 -21.58 -6.51 -17.83
C GLY A 23 -22.46 -6.41 -19.07
N ASP A 24 -22.78 -7.55 -19.68
CA ASP A 24 -23.65 -7.60 -20.86
C ASP A 24 -25.12 -7.33 -20.49
N GLY A 25 -25.68 -6.19 -20.93
CA GLY A 25 -27.07 -5.81 -20.74
C GLY A 25 -27.28 -4.34 -20.33
N GLU A 26 -28.50 -3.83 -20.44
CA GLU A 26 -28.82 -2.44 -20.05
C GLU A 26 -28.85 -2.23 -18.52
N PHE A 27 -29.01 -3.31 -17.74
CA PHE A 27 -29.17 -3.26 -16.27
C PHE A 27 -28.03 -3.92 -15.50
N THR A 28 -26.93 -4.25 -16.18
CA THR A 28 -25.76 -4.87 -15.56
C THR A 28 -24.92 -3.83 -14.81
N PRO A 29 -24.40 -4.18 -13.62
CA PRO A 29 -23.56 -3.27 -12.87
C PRO A 29 -22.27 -2.95 -13.63
N THR A 30 -21.88 -1.68 -13.58
CA THR A 30 -20.56 -1.22 -14.02
C THR A 30 -19.61 -1.27 -12.84
N TYR A 31 -18.38 -1.71 -13.10
CA TYR A 31 -17.29 -1.72 -12.13
C TYR A 31 -16.11 -0.93 -12.65
N ILE A 32 -15.40 -0.31 -11.74
CA ILE A 32 -14.05 0.21 -11.96
C ILE A 32 -13.07 -0.70 -11.28
N VAL A 33 -11.95 -0.98 -11.94
CA VAL A 33 -10.86 -1.74 -11.34
C VAL A 33 -9.65 -0.83 -11.15
N THR A 34 -9.21 -0.66 -9.91
CA THR A 34 -8.02 0.14 -9.60
C THR A 34 -6.74 -0.59 -10.00
N PRO A 35 -5.59 0.12 -10.09
CA PRO A 35 -4.30 -0.52 -10.31
C PRO A 35 -3.94 -1.59 -9.25
N LEU A 36 -4.41 -1.43 -8.02
CA LEU A 36 -4.25 -2.41 -6.94
C LEU A 36 -5.36 -3.49 -6.90
N GLY A 37 -6.23 -3.54 -7.92
CA GLY A 37 -7.22 -4.60 -8.06
C GLY A 37 -8.49 -4.45 -7.21
N ALA A 38 -8.81 -3.27 -6.69
CA ALA A 38 -10.12 -3.02 -6.11
C ALA A 38 -11.17 -3.03 -7.24
N LYS A 39 -12.13 -3.96 -7.20
CA LYS A 39 -13.24 -4.05 -8.18
C LYS A 39 -14.48 -3.36 -7.62
N ILE A 40 -14.63 -2.08 -7.96
CA ILE A 40 -15.50 -1.13 -7.29
C ILE A 40 -16.77 -0.89 -8.09
N ASN A 41 -17.93 -1.22 -7.51
CA ASN A 41 -19.23 -0.67 -7.93
C ASN A 41 -19.65 0.53 -7.07
N ARG A 42 -19.30 0.48 -5.79
CA ARG A 42 -19.68 1.44 -4.76
C ARG A 42 -18.51 1.70 -3.82
N LEU A 43 -18.40 2.95 -3.40
CA LEU A 43 -17.38 3.47 -2.50
C LEU A 43 -18.00 3.93 -1.19
N TYR A 44 -17.22 3.82 -0.12
CA TYR A 44 -17.41 4.54 1.13
C TYR A 44 -16.14 5.35 1.36
N ILE A 45 -16.25 6.68 1.21
CA ILE A 45 -15.14 7.63 1.27
C ILE A 45 -15.42 8.68 2.33
N VAL A 46 -14.37 9.18 2.99
CA VAL A 46 -14.46 10.25 3.97
C VAL A 46 -13.33 11.24 3.69
N GLY A 47 -13.66 12.53 3.67
CA GLY A 47 -12.68 13.58 3.39
C GLY A 47 -13.20 14.97 3.73
N VAL A 48 -12.44 15.98 3.32
CA VAL A 48 -12.83 17.40 3.41
C VAL A 48 -13.58 17.77 2.13
N LEU A 49 -14.84 18.17 2.27
CA LEU A 49 -15.59 18.79 1.18
C LEU A 49 -15.03 20.21 0.99
N THR A 50 -14.33 20.46 -0.11
CA THR A 50 -13.61 21.73 -0.34
C THR A 50 -14.43 22.76 -1.09
N ASP A 51 -15.27 22.31 -2.01
CA ASP A 51 -16.13 23.15 -2.84
C ASP A 51 -17.35 22.37 -3.33
N VAL A 52 -18.43 23.12 -3.57
CA VAL A 52 -19.68 22.66 -4.19
C VAL A 52 -20.13 23.72 -5.17
N GLU A 53 -20.17 23.37 -6.44
CA GLU A 53 -20.48 24.28 -7.55
C GLU A 53 -21.70 23.79 -8.33
N ASN A 54 -22.64 24.71 -8.60
CA ASN A 54 -23.70 24.46 -9.55
C ASN A 54 -23.14 24.56 -10.97
N ILE A 55 -23.21 23.48 -11.75
CA ILE A 55 -22.65 23.45 -13.10
C ILE A 55 -23.71 23.65 -14.20
N VAL A 56 -24.99 23.76 -13.84
CA VAL A 56 -26.10 24.06 -14.73
C VAL A 56 -26.93 25.22 -14.16
N GLU A 57 -27.32 26.17 -15.01
CA GLU A 57 -28.28 27.23 -14.64
C GLU A 57 -29.59 26.60 -14.17
N GLY A 58 -29.92 26.79 -12.89
CA GLY A 58 -31.08 26.17 -12.23
C GLY A 58 -30.75 25.45 -10.92
N GLY A 59 -29.47 25.12 -10.66
CA GLY A 59 -29.04 24.48 -9.41
C GLY A 59 -29.35 22.99 -9.31
N ASP A 60 -29.87 22.39 -10.38
CA ASP A 60 -30.28 20.99 -10.41
C ASP A 60 -29.12 20.01 -10.63
N PHE A 61 -27.89 20.51 -10.79
CA PHE A 61 -26.70 19.69 -10.98
C PHE A 61 -25.48 20.34 -10.30
N VAL A 62 -24.89 19.60 -9.38
CA VAL A 62 -23.74 20.03 -8.59
C VAL A 62 -22.52 19.17 -8.87
N ARG A 63 -21.38 19.84 -8.97
CA ARG A 63 -20.06 19.24 -8.87
C ARG A 63 -19.49 19.59 -7.51
N ALA A 64 -18.92 18.61 -6.82
CA ALA A 64 -18.24 18.85 -5.56
C ALA A 64 -16.91 18.10 -5.50
N HIS A 65 -15.98 18.59 -4.70
CA HIS A 65 -14.70 17.94 -4.48
C HIS A 65 -14.53 17.51 -3.03
N LEU A 66 -14.20 16.24 -2.84
CA LEU A 66 -13.92 15.65 -1.54
C LEU A 66 -12.43 15.27 -1.49
N SER A 67 -11.65 15.98 -0.69
CA SER A 67 -10.21 15.75 -0.54
C SER A 67 -9.91 14.80 0.60
N ASP A 68 -9.05 13.81 0.33
CA ASP A 68 -8.36 13.03 1.36
C ASP A 68 -6.85 13.36 1.30
N PRO A 69 -6.01 12.81 2.20
CA PRO A 69 -4.57 13.09 2.18
C PRO A 69 -3.83 12.71 0.89
N THR A 70 -4.45 11.89 0.03
CA THR A 70 -3.84 11.29 -1.16
C THR A 70 -4.31 11.94 -2.46
N GLY A 71 -5.35 12.79 -2.42
CA GLY A 71 -5.90 13.42 -3.60
C GLY A 71 -7.34 13.92 -3.42
N VAL A 72 -8.07 13.95 -4.52
CA VAL A 72 -9.44 14.51 -4.59
C VAL A 72 -10.37 13.56 -5.33
N PHE A 73 -11.52 13.27 -4.74
CA PHE A 73 -12.66 12.67 -5.44
C PHE A 73 -13.53 13.76 -6.05
N THR A 74 -13.83 13.66 -7.34
CA THR A 74 -14.88 14.49 -7.98
C THR A 74 -16.23 13.82 -7.83
N LEU A 75 -17.18 14.54 -7.24
CA LEU A 75 -18.56 14.12 -7.04
C LEU A 75 -19.48 14.83 -8.03
N TYR A 76 -20.43 14.11 -8.60
CA TYR A 76 -21.51 14.68 -9.41
C TYR A 76 -22.87 14.21 -8.91
N SER A 77 -23.71 15.16 -8.49
CA SER A 77 -25.10 14.92 -8.11
C SER A 77 -26.03 15.78 -8.94
N GLY A 78 -27.25 15.30 -9.23
CA GLY A 78 -28.19 16.05 -10.05
C GLY A 78 -29.65 15.73 -9.75
N GLN A 79 -30.56 16.16 -10.63
CA GLN A 79 -32.02 16.10 -10.48
C GLN A 79 -32.60 14.77 -9.99
N TYR A 80 -32.01 13.63 -10.34
CA TYR A 80 -32.48 12.31 -9.89
C TYR A 80 -32.06 11.94 -8.46
N GLN A 81 -31.28 12.79 -7.79
CA GLN A 81 -30.76 12.63 -6.43
C GLN A 81 -30.97 13.94 -5.63
N GLN A 82 -32.16 14.54 -5.76
CA GLN A 82 -32.47 15.86 -5.20
C GLN A 82 -32.08 15.99 -3.71
N GLU A 83 -32.40 14.99 -2.88
CA GLU A 83 -32.03 15.02 -1.44
C GLU A 83 -30.50 15.13 -1.23
N VAL A 84 -29.71 14.43 -2.03
CA VAL A 84 -28.24 14.45 -1.92
C VAL A 84 -27.66 15.74 -2.47
N THR A 85 -28.21 16.22 -3.59
CA THR A 85 -27.86 17.51 -4.19
C THR A 85 -28.13 18.65 -3.21
N GLU A 86 -29.32 18.71 -2.62
CA GLU A 86 -29.70 19.71 -1.61
C GLU A 86 -28.80 19.62 -0.38
N LYS A 87 -28.48 18.41 0.11
CA LYS A 87 -27.53 18.26 1.22
C LYS A 87 -26.16 18.83 0.88
N LEU A 88 -25.59 18.45 -0.27
CA LEU A 88 -24.28 18.98 -0.69
C LEU A 88 -24.28 20.51 -0.79
N SER A 89 -25.31 21.10 -1.40
CA SER A 89 -25.43 22.55 -1.57
C SER A 89 -25.61 23.33 -0.26
N ASN A 90 -26.06 22.68 0.80
CA ASN A 90 -26.31 23.30 2.10
C ASN A 90 -25.21 23.05 3.14
N ILE A 91 -24.18 22.26 2.82
CA ILE A 91 -23.03 22.06 3.72
C ILE A 91 -22.10 23.27 3.59
N ASP A 92 -21.76 23.86 4.74
CA ASP A 92 -20.75 24.91 4.80
C ASP A 92 -19.35 24.32 4.52
N VAL A 93 -18.72 24.74 3.42
CA VAL A 93 -17.35 24.30 3.09
C VAL A 93 -16.30 25.23 3.72
N PRO A 94 -15.16 24.69 4.22
CA PRO A 94 -14.80 23.28 4.27
C PRO A 94 -15.44 22.52 5.44
N SER A 95 -15.94 21.30 5.19
CA SER A 95 -16.49 20.41 6.24
C SER A 95 -16.05 18.95 6.01
N PHE A 96 -15.95 18.16 7.08
CA PHE A 96 -15.67 16.73 6.95
C PHE A 96 -16.96 16.00 6.56
N VAL A 97 -16.90 15.21 5.51
CA VAL A 97 -18.07 14.55 4.95
C VAL A 97 -17.76 13.09 4.65
N ALA A 98 -18.67 12.21 5.04
CA ALA A 98 -18.70 10.82 4.61
C ALA A 98 -19.67 10.65 3.45
N VAL A 99 -19.22 9.96 2.40
CA VAL A 99 -19.98 9.72 1.18
C VAL A 99 -20.04 8.23 0.89
N ILE A 100 -21.25 7.73 0.65
CA ILE A 100 -21.45 6.45 -0.04
C ILE A 100 -21.87 6.79 -1.46
N GLY A 101 -21.17 6.27 -2.47
CA GLY A 101 -21.45 6.63 -3.86
C GLY A 101 -21.10 5.53 -4.85
N LYS A 102 -21.73 5.58 -6.03
CA LYS A 102 -21.44 4.68 -7.15
C LYS A 102 -20.39 5.27 -8.06
N THR A 103 -19.55 4.41 -8.61
CA THR A 103 -18.54 4.83 -9.58
C THR A 103 -19.19 5.24 -10.90
N ARG A 104 -18.63 6.25 -11.53
CA ARG A 104 -18.96 6.72 -12.87
C ARG A 104 -17.68 6.98 -13.64
N THR A 105 -17.78 6.90 -14.95
CA THR A 105 -16.70 7.20 -15.89
C THR A 105 -17.15 8.28 -16.83
N PHE A 106 -16.19 9.06 -17.30
CA PHE A 106 -16.37 10.02 -18.36
C PHE A 106 -15.14 9.99 -19.26
N THR A 107 -15.37 9.91 -20.56
CA THR A 107 -14.31 9.96 -21.57
C THR A 107 -14.60 11.14 -22.48
N PRO A 108 -13.88 12.26 -22.37
CA PRO A 108 -14.01 13.37 -23.31
C PRO A 108 -13.65 12.92 -24.72
N GLU A 109 -14.48 13.28 -25.71
CA GLU A 109 -14.31 12.91 -27.12
C GLU A 109 -12.91 13.26 -27.65
N ASP A 110 -12.36 14.40 -27.20
CA ASP A 110 -11.09 14.93 -27.69
C ASP A 110 -9.85 14.22 -27.14
N SER A 111 -9.93 13.67 -25.92
CA SER A 111 -8.76 13.10 -25.22
C SER A 111 -8.69 11.58 -25.33
N GLY A 112 -9.84 10.90 -25.43
CA GLY A 112 -9.91 9.45 -25.29
C GLY A 112 -9.53 8.91 -23.90
N THR A 113 -9.11 9.77 -22.96
CA THR A 113 -8.73 9.39 -21.59
C THR A 113 -9.98 9.15 -20.75
N LEU A 114 -10.02 8.01 -20.06
CA LEU A 114 -11.07 7.70 -19.11
C LEU A 114 -10.79 8.37 -17.77
N TYR A 115 -11.74 9.17 -17.30
CA TYR A 115 -11.73 9.78 -15.97
C TYR A 115 -12.80 9.13 -15.10
N VAL A 116 -12.50 8.97 -13.83
CA VAL A 116 -13.45 8.46 -12.84
C VAL A 116 -14.10 9.58 -12.04
N SER A 117 -15.34 9.37 -11.63
CA SER A 117 -16.06 10.25 -10.71
C SER A 117 -17.02 9.44 -9.84
N VAL A 118 -17.50 10.05 -8.77
CA VAL A 118 -18.41 9.40 -7.83
C VAL A 118 -19.78 10.05 -7.91
N ARG A 119 -20.80 9.24 -8.11
CA ARG A 119 -22.19 9.65 -7.98
C ARG A 119 -22.66 9.35 -6.56
N PRO A 120 -22.81 10.36 -5.68
CA PRO A 120 -23.15 10.14 -4.28
C PRO A 120 -24.59 9.61 -4.14
N GLU A 121 -24.77 8.63 -3.26
CA GLU A 121 -26.07 8.10 -2.86
C GLU A 121 -26.44 8.56 -1.45
N ILE A 122 -25.44 8.75 -0.57
CA ILE A 122 -25.60 9.23 0.80
C ILE A 122 -24.43 10.17 1.10
N VAL A 123 -24.74 11.30 1.74
CA VAL A 123 -23.78 12.32 2.18
C VAL A 123 -24.14 12.69 3.62
N VAL A 124 -23.14 12.66 4.52
CA VAL A 124 -23.31 12.97 5.94
C VAL A 124 -22.11 13.75 6.43
N GLU A 125 -22.33 14.88 7.11
CA GLU A 125 -21.27 15.59 7.83
C GLU A 125 -20.78 14.75 9.01
N VAL A 126 -19.46 14.66 9.15
CA VAL A 126 -18.80 13.86 10.19
C VAL A 126 -17.76 14.72 10.92
N ASN A 127 -17.10 14.14 11.91
CA ASN A 127 -16.02 14.82 12.63
C ASN A 127 -14.64 14.24 12.24
N ALA A 128 -13.58 14.92 12.70
CA ALA A 128 -12.20 14.50 12.49
C ALA A 128 -11.94 13.04 12.89
N LYS A 129 -12.55 12.56 13.98
CA LYS A 129 -12.37 11.19 14.46
C LYS A 129 -12.84 10.14 13.43
N ILE A 130 -14.01 10.34 12.81
CA ILE A 130 -14.53 9.43 11.78
C ILE A 130 -13.65 9.46 10.53
N ARG A 131 -13.13 10.63 10.16
CA ARG A 131 -12.15 10.76 9.07
C ARG A 131 -10.88 9.97 9.39
N ASP A 132 -10.34 10.10 10.59
CA ASP A 132 -9.09 9.43 10.99
C ASP A 132 -9.26 7.91 11.04
N GLU A 133 -10.39 7.44 11.59
CA GLU A 133 -10.78 6.02 11.56
C GLU A 133 -10.91 5.51 10.11
N TRP A 134 -11.50 6.29 9.20
CA TRP A 134 -11.59 5.92 7.79
C TRP A 134 -10.21 5.85 7.13
N ILE A 135 -9.30 6.79 7.40
CA ILE A 135 -7.94 6.79 6.86
C ILE A 135 -7.19 5.53 7.31
N LEU A 136 -7.26 5.18 8.60
CA LEU A 136 -6.61 4.00 9.15
C LEU A 136 -7.11 2.70 8.50
N GLU A 137 -8.44 2.53 8.40
CA GLU A 137 -9.03 1.36 7.75
C GLU A 137 -8.71 1.31 6.25
N THR A 138 -8.69 2.46 5.58
CA THR A 138 -8.36 2.54 4.14
C THR A 138 -6.89 2.21 3.90
N ALA A 139 -5.98 2.67 4.75
CA ALA A 139 -4.57 2.28 4.72
C ALA A 139 -4.40 0.77 4.85
N ARG A 140 -5.06 0.15 5.84
CA ARG A 140 -5.05 -1.31 6.00
C ARG A 140 -5.56 -2.04 4.77
N HIS A 141 -6.72 -1.65 4.25
CA HIS A 141 -7.27 -2.26 3.03
C HIS A 141 -6.38 -2.06 1.80
N THR A 142 -5.67 -0.94 1.71
CA THR A 142 -4.74 -0.66 0.60
C THR A 142 -3.50 -1.54 0.70
N LYS A 143 -2.96 -1.72 1.92
CA LYS A 143 -1.90 -2.69 2.20
C LYS A 143 -2.33 -4.11 1.81
N ASP A 144 -3.52 -4.56 2.23
CA ASP A 144 -4.01 -5.91 1.88
C ASP A 144 -4.09 -6.12 0.35
N ARG A 145 -4.47 -5.06 -0.40
CA ARG A 145 -4.50 -5.10 -1.87
C ARG A 145 -3.10 -5.15 -2.49
N ILE A 146 -2.17 -4.38 -1.94
CA ILE A 146 -0.75 -4.41 -2.35
C ILE A 146 -0.18 -5.82 -2.17
N GLU A 147 -0.39 -6.44 -1.01
CA GLU A 147 0.09 -7.81 -0.72
C GLU A 147 -0.51 -8.82 -1.71
N ALA A 148 -1.81 -8.77 -1.94
CA ALA A 148 -2.49 -9.63 -2.91
C ALA A 148 -1.94 -9.46 -4.34
N LEU A 149 -1.68 -8.22 -4.77
CA LEU A 149 -1.12 -7.92 -6.08
C LEU A 149 0.31 -8.47 -6.21
N VAL A 150 1.16 -8.23 -5.22
CA VAL A 150 2.54 -8.69 -5.18
C VAL A 150 2.60 -10.22 -5.21
N GLU A 151 1.77 -10.90 -4.44
CA GLU A 151 1.67 -12.36 -4.47
C GLU A 151 1.24 -12.86 -5.85
N ALA A 152 0.24 -12.24 -6.47
CA ALA A 152 -0.20 -12.59 -7.81
C ALA A 152 0.90 -12.40 -8.87
N THR A 153 1.70 -11.33 -8.79
CA THR A 153 2.82 -11.07 -9.71
C THR A 153 3.95 -12.10 -9.59
N LYS A 154 4.13 -12.71 -8.41
CA LYS A 154 5.10 -13.79 -8.19
C LYS A 154 4.65 -15.15 -8.73
N MET A 155 3.37 -15.31 -9.07
CA MET A 155 2.84 -16.57 -9.61
C MET A 155 3.18 -16.75 -11.08
N ASN A 156 3.53 -17.97 -11.48
CA ASN A 156 3.69 -18.33 -12.89
C ASN A 156 2.39 -18.20 -13.68
N GLN A 157 1.24 -18.53 -13.06
CA GLN A 157 -0.09 -18.45 -13.66
C GLN A 157 -1.09 -17.95 -12.61
N PRO A 158 -1.19 -16.63 -12.39
CA PRO A 158 -2.15 -16.08 -11.45
C PRO A 158 -3.59 -16.35 -11.95
N SER A 159 -4.44 -16.81 -11.04
CA SER A 159 -5.86 -17.02 -11.32
C SER A 159 -6.71 -16.66 -10.10
N VAL A 160 -8.02 -16.47 -10.32
CA VAL A 160 -8.96 -16.22 -9.23
C VAL A 160 -8.92 -17.36 -8.21
N GLN A 161 -8.85 -18.62 -8.67
CA GLN A 161 -8.81 -19.78 -7.79
C GLN A 161 -7.52 -19.85 -6.94
N GLU A 162 -6.36 -19.51 -7.52
CA GLU A 162 -5.11 -19.54 -6.76
C GLU A 162 -5.08 -18.47 -5.67
N LEU A 163 -5.60 -17.26 -5.94
CA LEU A 163 -5.71 -16.22 -4.93
C LEU A 163 -6.75 -16.56 -3.84
N GLU A 164 -7.86 -17.22 -4.19
CA GLU A 164 -8.82 -17.70 -3.20
C GLU A 164 -8.22 -18.78 -2.27
N LYS A 165 -7.32 -19.63 -2.77
CA LYS A 165 -6.60 -20.61 -1.93
C LYS A 165 -5.66 -19.95 -0.91
N LEU A 166 -5.15 -18.75 -1.20
CA LEU A 166 -4.37 -17.94 -0.27
C LEU A 166 -5.24 -17.17 0.75
N GLY A 167 -6.57 -17.25 0.61
CA GLY A 167 -7.53 -16.64 1.53
C GLY A 167 -8.08 -15.28 1.07
N TYR A 168 -7.70 -14.79 -0.11
CA TYR A 168 -8.28 -13.56 -0.65
C TYR A 168 -9.73 -13.77 -1.08
N SER A 169 -10.55 -12.73 -0.86
CA SER A 169 -11.95 -12.77 -1.29
C SER A 169 -12.08 -12.87 -2.81
N ARG A 170 -13.08 -13.60 -3.30
CA ARG A 170 -13.40 -13.69 -4.72
C ARG A 170 -13.42 -12.35 -5.44
N SER A 171 -13.97 -11.31 -4.79
CA SER A 171 -14.10 -9.98 -5.38
C SER A 171 -12.74 -9.31 -5.58
N LEU A 172 -11.84 -9.43 -4.59
CA LEU A 172 -10.47 -8.93 -4.70
C LEU A 172 -9.70 -9.73 -5.75
N SER A 173 -9.76 -11.06 -5.69
CA SER A 173 -9.07 -11.94 -6.65
C SER A 173 -9.47 -11.64 -8.10
N GLN A 174 -10.77 -11.41 -8.37
CA GLN A 174 -11.23 -10.99 -9.69
C GLN A 174 -10.65 -9.64 -10.12
N GLY A 175 -10.59 -8.67 -9.22
CA GLY A 175 -10.04 -7.35 -9.51
C GLY A 175 -8.53 -7.39 -9.72
N ILE A 176 -7.78 -8.19 -8.96
CA ILE A 176 -6.33 -8.38 -9.14
C ILE A 176 -6.02 -8.98 -10.51
N ILE A 177 -6.72 -10.04 -10.92
CA ILE A 177 -6.51 -10.64 -12.26
C ILE A 177 -6.83 -9.65 -13.37
N ALA A 178 -7.92 -8.88 -13.24
CA ALA A 178 -8.27 -7.84 -14.19
C ALA A 178 -7.22 -6.72 -14.21
N ALA A 179 -6.68 -6.33 -13.05
CA ALA A 179 -5.66 -5.31 -12.93
C ALA A 179 -4.34 -5.74 -13.58
N LEU A 180 -3.88 -6.98 -13.35
CA LEU A 180 -2.67 -7.51 -13.98
C LEU A 180 -2.75 -7.55 -15.52
N GLN A 181 -3.96 -7.74 -16.06
CA GLN A 181 -4.18 -7.75 -17.52
C GLN A 181 -4.18 -6.35 -18.13
N HIS A 182 -4.60 -5.33 -17.37
CA HIS A 182 -4.81 -3.97 -17.88
C HIS A 182 -3.69 -3.00 -17.52
N TYR A 183 -3.10 -3.12 -16.32
CA TYR A 183 -2.03 -2.28 -15.82
C TYR A 183 -0.69 -3.03 -15.93
N PRO A 184 0.06 -2.84 -17.03
CA PRO A 184 1.24 -3.67 -17.33
C PRO A 184 2.40 -3.51 -16.33
N LYS A 185 2.47 -2.38 -15.63
CA LYS A 185 3.44 -2.15 -14.55
C LYS A 185 2.86 -1.20 -13.51
N VAL A 186 2.39 -1.77 -12.41
CA VAL A 186 1.95 -1.01 -11.24
C VAL A 186 3.18 -0.75 -10.36
N SER A 187 3.51 0.52 -10.09
CA SER A 187 4.54 0.85 -9.10
C SER A 187 3.92 0.79 -7.71
N VAL A 188 4.22 -0.29 -7.01
CA VAL A 188 3.69 -0.54 -5.66
C VAL A 188 4.27 0.47 -4.66
N GLU A 189 5.51 0.91 -4.88
CA GLU A 189 6.25 1.85 -4.03
C GLU A 189 5.47 3.16 -3.87
N ARG A 190 4.92 3.70 -4.97
CA ARG A 190 4.08 4.90 -4.95
C ARG A 190 2.87 4.75 -4.01
N TYR A 191 2.23 3.57 -3.98
CA TYR A 191 1.08 3.33 -3.11
C TYR A 191 1.48 3.09 -1.65
N ILE A 192 2.70 2.60 -1.40
CA ILE A 192 3.26 2.53 -0.05
C ILE A 192 3.52 3.94 0.50
N GLU A 193 4.19 4.80 -0.28
CA GLU A 193 4.40 6.22 0.07
C GLU A 193 3.06 6.93 0.33
N MET A 194 2.07 6.69 -0.52
CA MET A 194 0.71 7.22 -0.34
C MET A 194 0.07 6.79 0.99
N ILE A 195 0.26 5.54 1.42
CA ILE A 195 -0.20 5.07 2.74
C ILE A 195 0.57 5.78 3.86
N GLN A 196 1.89 5.92 3.73
CA GLN A 196 2.73 6.59 4.73
C GLN A 196 2.32 8.05 4.92
N ASP A 197 2.09 8.78 3.83
CA ASP A 197 1.62 10.17 3.86
C ASP A 197 0.24 10.28 4.53
N ALA A 198 -0.68 9.37 4.17
CA ALA A 198 -2.02 9.35 4.76
C ALA A 198 -2.01 9.03 6.25
N LEU A 199 -1.15 8.12 6.70
CA LEU A 199 -0.99 7.81 8.13
C LEU A 199 -0.31 8.96 8.87
N THR A 200 0.71 9.58 8.28
CA THR A 200 1.39 10.76 8.85
C THR A 200 0.42 11.91 9.06
N TYR A 201 -0.58 12.08 8.18
CA TYR A 201 -1.63 13.08 8.32
C TYR A 201 -2.46 12.94 9.62
N ILE A 202 -2.71 11.70 10.09
CA ILE A 202 -3.52 11.43 11.29
C ILE A 202 -2.69 11.22 12.55
N LEU A 203 -1.38 11.03 12.43
CA LEU A 203 -0.50 10.94 13.58
C LEU A 203 -0.51 12.28 14.32
N PRO A 204 -0.60 12.28 15.67
CA PRO A 204 -0.44 13.50 16.43
C PRO A 204 0.90 14.13 16.05
N ARG A 205 0.94 15.44 15.77
CA ARG A 205 2.20 16.23 15.73
C ARG A 205 2.85 16.33 17.12
N ARG A 206 3.03 15.20 17.79
CA ARG A 206 4.09 15.00 18.77
C ARG A 206 5.28 14.45 18.00
N GLU A 207 6.47 14.70 18.51
CA GLU A 207 7.77 14.21 18.06
C GLU A 207 7.81 12.66 17.95
N PHE A 208 7.03 12.10 17.03
CA PHE A 208 7.12 10.71 16.60
C PHE A 208 8.11 10.73 15.45
N ASP A 209 9.37 10.59 15.82
CA ASP A 209 10.41 10.30 14.86
C ASP A 209 10.14 8.90 14.32
N LEU A 210 9.57 8.83 13.12
CA LEU A 210 9.27 7.57 12.46
C LEU A 210 10.56 6.75 12.33
N GLU A 211 11.71 7.40 12.11
CA GLU A 211 13.03 6.74 12.09
C GLU A 211 13.31 6.00 13.40
N GLU A 212 13.09 6.64 14.55
CA GLU A 212 13.35 6.05 15.87
C GLU A 212 12.37 4.91 16.22
N THR A 213 11.15 4.95 15.67
CA THR A 213 10.11 3.94 15.89
C THR A 213 10.31 2.72 14.98
N TYR A 214 10.60 2.95 13.68
CA TYR A 214 10.98 1.90 12.73
C TYR A 214 12.26 1.21 13.18
N GLU A 215 13.28 1.95 13.64
CA GLU A 215 14.48 1.35 14.23
C GLU A 215 14.18 0.52 15.47
N LYS A 216 13.26 0.95 16.33
CA LYS A 216 12.83 0.18 17.51
C LYS A 216 12.08 -1.09 17.11
N GLU A 217 11.19 -1.05 16.13
CA GLU A 217 10.44 -2.21 15.66
C GLU A 217 11.34 -3.22 14.93
N LEU A 218 12.26 -2.74 14.07
CA LEU A 218 13.34 -3.55 13.49
C LEU A 218 14.19 -4.21 14.59
N LYS A 219 14.62 -3.44 15.59
CA LYS A 219 15.36 -3.97 16.75
C LYS A 219 14.55 -5.02 17.53
N ILE A 220 13.23 -4.88 17.64
CA ILE A 220 12.32 -5.82 18.33
C ILE A 220 12.07 -7.10 17.51
N GLU A 221 11.99 -7.00 16.18
CA GLU A 221 11.90 -8.17 15.28
C GLU A 221 13.23 -8.92 15.23
N GLU A 222 14.36 -8.20 15.15
CA GLU A 222 15.72 -8.76 15.27
C GLU A 222 15.95 -9.43 16.63
N THR A 223 15.34 -8.96 17.74
CA THR A 223 15.49 -9.64 19.05
C THR A 223 14.69 -10.94 19.17
N LYS A 224 13.76 -11.24 18.24
CA LYS A 224 12.95 -12.47 18.29
C LYS A 224 13.56 -13.63 17.52
N GLU A 225 14.52 -13.37 16.63
CA GLU A 225 15.30 -14.41 15.96
C GLU A 225 16.78 -14.27 16.35
N SER A 226 17.28 -15.28 17.06
CA SER A 226 18.68 -15.52 17.46
C SER A 226 19.19 -14.84 18.75
N THR A 227 19.72 -15.68 19.64
CA THR A 227 20.18 -15.38 21.00
C THR A 227 21.67 -15.02 21.09
N GLU A 228 22.27 -14.36 20.10
CA GLU A 228 23.64 -13.82 20.18
C GLU A 228 23.71 -12.50 19.40
N THR A 229 24.31 -11.45 19.98
CA THR A 229 24.41 -10.14 19.32
C THR A 229 25.40 -10.17 18.16
N SER A 230 25.18 -9.34 17.12
CA SER A 230 26.09 -9.21 15.96
C SER A 230 27.56 -8.96 16.37
N GLU A 231 27.79 -8.19 17.43
CA GLU A 231 29.13 -7.94 17.98
C GLU A 231 29.78 -9.21 18.59
N GLU A 232 29.02 -10.07 19.27
CA GLU A 232 29.54 -11.34 19.82
C GLU A 232 29.94 -12.33 18.71
N ILE A 233 29.23 -12.29 17.58
CA ILE A 233 29.52 -13.12 16.40
C ILE A 233 30.78 -12.63 15.70
N GLU A 234 30.92 -11.31 15.52
CA GLU A 234 32.14 -10.70 14.99
C GLU A 234 33.37 -11.05 15.84
N ASP A 235 33.26 -10.95 17.17
CA ASP A 235 34.36 -11.27 18.09
C ASP A 235 34.78 -12.74 18.00
N LYS A 236 33.82 -13.67 17.90
CA LYS A 236 34.10 -15.11 17.72
C LYS A 236 34.77 -15.39 16.38
N ILE A 237 34.28 -14.78 15.30
CA ILE A 237 34.85 -14.98 13.95
C ILE A 237 36.25 -14.37 13.85
N LEU A 238 36.45 -13.18 14.43
CA LEU A 238 37.76 -12.55 14.47
C LEU A 238 38.77 -13.40 15.25
N ALA A 239 38.37 -13.99 16.37
CA ALA A 239 39.21 -14.92 17.13
C ALA A 239 39.60 -16.16 16.29
N ILE A 240 38.65 -16.76 15.57
CA ILE A 240 38.91 -17.90 14.68
C ILE A 240 39.92 -17.53 13.58
N ILE A 241 39.80 -16.33 12.99
CA ILE A 241 40.70 -15.86 11.93
C ILE A 241 42.10 -15.56 12.50
N GLN A 242 42.18 -15.02 13.72
CA GLN A 242 43.45 -14.76 14.42
C GLN A 242 44.20 -16.05 14.77
N GLU A 243 43.51 -17.17 15.07
CA GLU A 243 44.14 -18.48 15.27
C GLU A 243 44.92 -18.96 14.02
N GLY A 244 44.53 -18.51 12.82
CA GLY A 244 45.22 -18.85 11.57
C GLY A 244 46.56 -18.14 11.35
N GLY A 245 46.91 -17.17 12.20
CA GLY A 245 48.20 -16.49 12.17
C GLY A 245 48.56 -15.93 10.79
N GLU A 246 49.84 -16.02 10.42
CA GLU A 246 50.32 -15.50 9.14
C GLU A 246 49.82 -16.26 7.92
N GLU A 247 49.46 -17.54 8.10
CA GLU A 247 48.96 -18.37 7.02
C GLU A 247 47.52 -17.99 6.66
N GLY A 248 46.70 -17.52 7.60
CA GLY A 248 45.29 -17.22 7.40
C GLY A 248 44.41 -18.48 7.39
N VAL A 249 43.10 -18.28 7.48
CA VAL A 249 42.10 -19.36 7.58
C VAL A 249 41.27 -19.42 6.30
N LEU A 250 40.98 -20.63 5.82
CA LEU A 250 40.09 -20.83 4.67
C LEU A 250 38.64 -20.51 5.05
N TRP A 251 37.91 -19.92 4.11
CA TRP A 251 36.50 -19.56 4.25
C TRP A 251 35.64 -20.75 4.71
N GLU A 252 35.81 -21.90 4.05
CA GLU A 252 35.10 -23.15 4.37
C GLU A 252 35.36 -23.59 5.82
N THR A 253 36.59 -23.42 6.32
CA THR A 253 36.95 -23.78 7.71
C THR A 253 36.30 -22.86 8.74
N ILE A 254 36.07 -21.59 8.40
CA ILE A 254 35.39 -20.63 9.28
C ILE A 254 33.90 -21.01 9.38
N ILE A 255 33.25 -21.29 8.24
CA ILE A 255 31.86 -21.75 8.21
C ILE A 255 31.70 -23.04 9.03
N GLU A 256 32.54 -24.06 8.80
CA GLU A 256 32.47 -25.32 9.55
C GLU A 256 32.63 -25.15 11.07
N LYS A 257 33.49 -24.22 11.51
CA LYS A 257 33.66 -23.91 12.95
C LYS A 257 32.43 -23.18 13.51
N CYS A 258 31.85 -22.26 12.74
CA CYS A 258 30.73 -21.42 13.16
C CYS A 258 29.38 -22.16 13.18
N GLU A 259 29.15 -23.07 12.22
CA GLU A 259 27.95 -23.93 12.18
C GLU A 259 27.88 -24.84 13.42
N ARG A 260 29.03 -25.30 13.93
CA ARG A 260 29.11 -26.12 15.16
C ARG A 260 28.77 -25.34 16.42
N THR A 261 28.82 -24.01 16.36
CA THR A 261 28.44 -23.10 17.44
C THR A 261 27.03 -22.51 17.27
N GLY A 262 26.30 -22.92 16.23
CA GLY A 262 24.93 -22.46 15.98
C GLY A 262 24.82 -21.14 15.21
N ILE A 263 25.93 -20.65 14.63
CA ILE A 263 25.97 -19.47 13.76
C ILE A 263 25.76 -19.94 12.33
N THR A 264 24.77 -19.38 11.63
CA THR A 264 24.45 -19.78 10.24
C THR A 264 25.46 -19.22 9.25
N SER A 265 25.59 -19.85 8.08
CA SER A 265 26.48 -19.37 7.01
C SER A 265 26.22 -17.90 6.62
N ASP A 266 24.96 -17.48 6.63
CA ASP A 266 24.58 -16.10 6.28
C ASP A 266 25.11 -15.09 7.31
N MET A 267 25.02 -15.42 8.62
CA MET A 267 25.54 -14.59 9.70
C MET A 267 27.08 -14.50 9.67
N VAL A 268 27.75 -15.58 9.26
CA VAL A 268 29.21 -15.61 9.09
C VAL A 268 29.65 -14.68 7.96
N GLU A 269 28.96 -14.71 6.83
CA GLU A 269 29.28 -13.86 5.68
C GLU A 269 29.09 -12.37 6.00
N GLU A 270 28.00 -12.03 6.67
CA GLU A 270 27.72 -10.66 7.10
C GLU A 270 28.78 -10.13 8.09
N ALA A 271 29.14 -10.94 9.09
CA ALA A 271 30.16 -10.57 10.07
C ALA A 271 31.56 -10.42 9.43
N ILE A 272 31.94 -11.29 8.49
CA ILE A 272 33.21 -11.15 7.78
C ILE A 272 33.22 -9.88 6.91
N ASN A 273 32.13 -9.58 6.21
CA ASN A 273 32.01 -8.34 5.43
C ASN A 273 32.12 -7.10 6.31
N SER A 274 31.50 -7.12 7.49
CA SER A 274 31.64 -6.06 8.50
C SER A 274 33.08 -5.91 8.98
N LEU A 275 33.77 -7.01 9.34
CA LEU A 275 35.16 -7.01 9.78
C LEU A 275 36.13 -6.51 8.68
N MET A 276 35.87 -6.83 7.42
CA MET A 276 36.63 -6.31 6.28
C MET A 276 36.43 -4.80 6.08
N ASN A 277 35.18 -4.32 6.19
CA ASN A 277 34.88 -2.89 6.14
C ASN A 277 35.52 -2.11 7.30
N LYS A 278 35.60 -2.72 8.49
CA LYS A 278 36.31 -2.20 9.67
C LYS A 278 37.84 -2.28 9.53
N GLY A 279 38.35 -2.95 8.50
CA GLY A 279 39.78 -3.13 8.24
C GLY A 279 40.48 -4.09 9.21
N LEU A 280 39.72 -4.91 9.95
CA LEU A 280 40.25 -5.87 10.93
C LEU A 280 40.65 -7.20 10.30
N VAL A 281 40.10 -7.50 9.12
CA VAL A 281 40.38 -8.72 8.34
C VAL A 281 40.55 -8.34 6.88
N PHE A 282 41.40 -9.07 6.17
CA PHE A 282 41.58 -8.94 4.72
C PHE A 282 41.80 -10.30 4.07
N GLU A 283 41.59 -10.37 2.75
CA GLU A 283 41.73 -11.58 1.94
C GLU A 283 43.01 -11.51 1.08
N PRO A 284 44.17 -12.00 1.57
CA PRO A 284 45.41 -12.00 0.79
C PRO A 284 45.36 -12.90 -0.45
N ILE A 285 44.56 -13.96 -0.40
CA ILE A 285 44.38 -14.95 -1.47
C ILE A 285 42.90 -15.33 -1.48
N LEU A 286 42.28 -15.42 -2.66
CA LEU A 286 40.88 -15.79 -2.83
C LEU A 286 40.54 -17.07 -2.05
N GLY A 287 39.55 -16.99 -1.17
CA GLY A 287 39.08 -18.01 -0.25
C GLY A 287 39.83 -18.09 1.08
N LYS A 288 40.81 -17.21 1.36
CA LYS A 288 41.64 -17.26 2.58
C LYS A 288 41.72 -15.90 3.29
N LEU A 289 41.23 -15.85 4.53
CA LEU A 289 41.14 -14.64 5.35
C LEU A 289 42.24 -14.56 6.39
N ARG A 290 42.74 -13.35 6.63
CA ARG A 290 43.77 -13.06 7.64
C ARG A 290 43.40 -11.79 8.40
N ALA A 291 43.66 -11.79 9.70
CA ALA A 291 43.52 -10.58 10.52
C ALA A 291 44.63 -9.57 10.17
N THR A 292 44.27 -8.28 10.13
CA THR A 292 45.18 -7.17 9.83
C THR A 292 46.23 -6.96 10.93
#